data_AF-A0A9D6YB86-F1
#
_entry.id   AF-A0A9D6YB86-F1
#
_cell.length_a   1.000
_cell.length_b   1.000
_cell.length_c   1.000
_cell.angle_alpha   90.00
_cell.angle_beta   90.00
_cell.angle_gamma   90.00
#
_symmetry.space_group_name_H-M   'P 1'
#
loop_
_entity.id
_entity.type
_entity.pdbx_description
1 polymer ?
#
loop_
_entity_poly.entity_id
_entity_poly.type
_entity_poly.pdbx_seq_one_letter_code
_entity_poly.pdbx_strand_id
1 'polypeptide(L)'
;MKIHRHEKAYFRERTIYQRLMEHGVNVILGFSVPQLLGWNDDCLAIELTVVSRPFVLDFAGARLDEPPEFSEEVWQDWESEKREQFEGRWPEVQAVLAELRTHGVFMLDVTPTNIAFRK
;
A
#
# COMPACT_ATOMS: atom_id res chain seq x y z
N MET A 1 8.00 6.72 -12.75
CA MET A 1 8.57 5.38 -12.98
C MET A 1 9.28 4.89 -11.72
N LYS A 2 9.00 3.67 -11.28
CA LYS A 2 9.65 2.98 -10.16
C LYS A 2 10.33 1.72 -10.70
N ILE A 3 11.60 1.51 -10.34
CA ILE A 3 12.39 0.34 -10.76
C ILE A 3 12.68 -0.51 -9.53
N HIS A 4 12.45 -1.81 -9.65
CA HIS A 4 12.66 -2.77 -8.57
C HIS A 4 13.96 -3.53 -8.74
N ARG A 5 14.58 -3.90 -7.62
CA ARG A 5 15.76 -4.78 -7.60
C ARG A 5 15.42 -6.26 -7.51
N HIS A 6 14.20 -6.59 -7.08
CA HIS A 6 13.77 -7.95 -6.79
C HIS A 6 12.45 -8.25 -7.47
N GLU A 7 12.41 -9.33 -8.25
CA GLU A 7 11.23 -9.76 -9.01
C GLU A 7 10.00 -9.95 -8.14
N LYS A 8 10.14 -10.57 -6.97
CA LYS A 8 9.01 -10.82 -6.06
C LYS A 8 8.32 -9.51 -5.63
N ALA A 9 9.11 -8.48 -5.32
CA ALA A 9 8.57 -7.18 -4.94
C ALA A 9 7.90 -6.48 -6.14
N TYR A 10 8.53 -6.57 -7.31
CA TYR A 10 8.00 -6.06 -8.58
C TYR A 10 6.64 -6.68 -8.92
N PHE A 11 6.55 -8.00 -8.98
CA PHE A 11 5.32 -8.69 -9.37
C PHE A 11 4.18 -8.44 -8.37
N ARG A 12 4.48 -8.37 -7.07
CA ARG A 12 3.46 -8.01 -6.06
C ARG A 12 2.91 -6.61 -6.28
N GLU A 13 3.79 -5.61 -6.37
CA GLU A 13 3.36 -4.22 -6.53
C GLU A 13 2.60 -4.01 -7.84
N ARG A 14 3.14 -4.54 -8.96
CA ARG A 14 2.47 -4.49 -10.27
C ARG A 14 1.07 -5.10 -10.21
N THR A 15 0.93 -6.29 -9.64
CA THR A 15 -0.36 -7.01 -9.60
C THR A 15 -1.38 -6.26 -8.73
N ILE A 16 -0.94 -5.67 -7.62
CA ILE A 16 -1.82 -4.87 -6.76
C ILE A 16 -2.32 -3.63 -7.51
N TYR A 17 -1.42 -2.86 -8.13
CA TYR A 17 -1.83 -1.68 -8.89
C TYR A 17 -2.72 -2.04 -10.08
N GLN A 18 -2.46 -3.16 -10.75
CA GLN A 18 -3.31 -3.65 -11.82
C GLN A 18 -4.73 -3.94 -11.30
N ARG A 19 -4.87 -4.64 -10.17
CA ARG A 19 -6.19 -4.90 -9.56
C ARG A 19 -6.92 -3.62 -9.16
N LEU A 20 -6.22 -2.69 -8.51
CA LEU A 20 -6.82 -1.41 -8.11
C LEU A 20 -7.28 -0.63 -9.33
N MET A 21 -6.52 -0.63 -10.42
CA MET A 21 -6.91 -0.04 -11.71
C MET A 21 -8.15 -0.74 -12.30
N GLU A 22 -8.19 -2.08 -12.33
CA GLU A 22 -9.33 -2.86 -12.83
C GLU A 22 -10.63 -2.58 -12.03
N HIS A 23 -10.50 -2.32 -10.74
CA HIS A 23 -11.61 -1.92 -9.87
C HIS A 23 -11.92 -0.41 -9.90
N GLY A 24 -11.16 0.40 -10.66
CA GLY A 24 -11.34 1.85 -10.72
C GLY A 24 -10.96 2.59 -9.44
N VAL A 25 -10.13 1.99 -8.59
CA VAL A 25 -9.70 2.55 -7.29
C VAL A 25 -8.54 3.51 -7.51
N ASN A 26 -8.85 4.80 -7.49
CA ASN A 26 -7.87 5.89 -7.51
C ASN A 26 -7.87 6.74 -6.24
N VAL A 27 -8.83 6.50 -5.35
CA VAL A 27 -8.97 7.15 -4.05
C VAL A 27 -9.48 6.13 -3.03
N ILE A 28 -8.87 6.11 -1.85
CA ILE A 28 -9.30 5.31 -0.69
C ILE A 28 -9.54 6.27 0.48
N LEU A 29 -10.79 6.44 0.90
CA LEU A 29 -11.16 7.31 2.03
C LEU A 29 -10.54 8.73 1.94
N GLY A 30 -10.45 9.28 0.73
CA GLY A 30 -9.86 10.60 0.46
C GLY A 30 -8.34 10.60 0.24
N PHE A 31 -7.64 9.48 0.41
CA PHE A 31 -6.24 9.29 0.06
C PHE A 31 -6.10 8.89 -1.41
N SER A 32 -5.29 9.63 -2.16
CA SER A 32 -5.01 9.35 -3.55
C SER A 32 -4.17 8.08 -3.69
N VAL A 33 -4.51 7.23 -4.66
CA VAL A 33 -3.77 6.02 -5.01
C VAL A 33 -3.22 6.18 -6.43
N PRO A 34 -1.89 6.03 -6.66
CA PRO A 34 -1.32 6.09 -7.99
C PRO A 34 -1.99 5.10 -8.94
N GLN A 35 -2.12 5.50 -10.20
CA GLN A 35 -2.68 4.67 -11.25
C GLN A 35 -1.57 4.06 -12.10
N LEU A 36 -1.71 2.78 -12.44
CA LEU A 36 -0.78 2.08 -13.33
C LEU A 36 -0.93 2.62 -14.75
N LEU A 37 0.18 3.08 -15.32
CA LEU A 37 0.25 3.56 -16.70
C LEU A 37 0.87 2.52 -17.63
N GLY A 38 1.78 1.70 -17.11
CA GLY A 38 2.47 0.66 -17.86
C GLY A 38 3.51 -0.05 -17.00
N TRP A 39 4.13 -1.09 -17.57
CA TRP A 39 5.21 -1.83 -16.91
C TRP A 39 6.13 -2.50 -17.93
N ASN A 40 7.32 -2.88 -17.48
CA ASN A 40 8.29 -3.65 -18.26
C ASN A 40 8.90 -4.74 -17.38
N ASP A 41 8.62 -5.99 -17.71
CA ASP A 41 9.04 -7.16 -16.93
C ASP A 41 10.55 -7.42 -17.03
N ASP A 42 11.19 -7.08 -18.17
CA ASP A 42 12.64 -7.26 -18.35
C ASP A 42 13.46 -6.27 -17.49
N CYS A 43 12.90 -5.09 -17.23
CA CYS A 43 13.51 -4.03 -16.42
C CYS A 43 12.99 -3.97 -14.99
N LEU A 44 12.02 -4.82 -14.62
CA LEU A 44 11.31 -4.77 -13.33
C LEU A 44 10.81 -3.36 -13.01
N ALA A 45 10.24 -2.68 -14.00
CA ALA A 45 9.84 -1.29 -13.92
C ALA A 45 8.32 -1.14 -14.01
N ILE A 46 7.73 -0.32 -13.13
CA ILE A 46 6.33 0.11 -13.21
C ILE A 46 6.26 1.62 -13.43
N GLU A 47 5.31 2.04 -14.25
CA GLU A 47 4.98 3.44 -14.47
C GLU A 47 3.67 3.76 -13.77
N LEU A 48 3.69 4.79 -12.93
CA LEU A 48 2.58 5.20 -12.08
C LEU A 48 2.33 6.70 -12.24
N THR A 49 1.09 7.14 -12.07
CA THR A 49 0.78 8.57 -11.93
C THR A 49 1.44 9.16 -10.68
N VAL A 50 1.72 10.45 -10.72
CA VAL A 50 2.15 11.21 -9.53
C VAL A 50 0.89 11.71 -8.81
N VAL A 51 0.83 11.53 -7.49
CA VAL A 51 -0.29 11.97 -6.65
C VAL A 51 0.19 12.92 -5.55
N SER A 52 -0.70 13.82 -5.12
CA SER A 52 -0.46 14.73 -4.00
C SER A 52 -1.03 14.17 -2.70
N ARG A 53 -0.50 14.63 -1.55
CA ARG A 53 -1.05 14.29 -0.23
C ARG A 53 -2.53 14.72 -0.12
N PRO A 54 -3.38 13.93 0.56
CA PRO A 54 -3.05 12.68 1.22
C PRO A 54 -2.99 11.50 0.22
N PHE A 55 -2.14 10.51 0.47
CA PHE A 55 -1.92 9.38 -0.45
C PHE A 55 -1.67 8.05 0.26
N VAL A 56 -1.88 6.96 -0.49
CA VAL A 56 -1.38 5.61 -0.17
C VAL A 56 -0.44 5.17 -1.29
N LEU A 57 0.79 4.80 -0.96
CA LEU A 57 1.85 4.40 -1.88
C LEU A 57 2.48 3.08 -1.44
N ASP A 58 3.36 2.57 -2.31
CA ASP A 58 4.26 1.45 -2.08
C ASP A 58 3.59 0.15 -1.62
N PHE A 59 3.20 -0.66 -2.60
CA PHE A 59 2.63 -1.98 -2.36
C PHE A 59 3.65 -3.12 -2.51
N ALA A 60 4.96 -2.82 -2.60
CA ALA A 60 5.99 -3.84 -2.80
C ALA A 60 6.07 -4.86 -1.65
N GLY A 61 5.76 -4.41 -0.43
CA GLY A 61 5.71 -5.23 0.78
C GLY A 61 4.34 -5.87 1.07
N ALA A 62 3.30 -5.51 0.33
CA ALA A 62 1.94 -5.97 0.60
C ALA A 62 1.69 -7.42 0.17
N ARG A 63 0.61 -8.02 0.69
CA ARG A 63 0.06 -9.32 0.26
C ARG A 63 -1.25 -9.11 -0.47
N LEU A 64 -1.58 -10.06 -1.34
CA LEU A 64 -2.78 -10.06 -2.16
C LEU A 64 -3.61 -11.31 -1.83
N ASP A 65 -4.89 -11.12 -1.52
CA ASP A 65 -5.91 -12.13 -1.15
C ASP A 65 -5.63 -12.95 0.12
N GLU A 66 -4.38 -13.01 0.57
CA GLU A 66 -3.96 -13.76 1.73
C GLU A 66 -3.51 -12.82 2.86
N PRO A 67 -4.17 -12.86 4.04
CA PRO A 67 -3.68 -12.15 5.21
C PRO A 67 -2.36 -12.76 5.68
N PRO A 68 -1.42 -11.95 6.21
CA PRO A 68 -0.20 -12.51 6.75
C PRO A 68 -0.49 -13.30 8.04
N GLU A 69 0.13 -14.47 8.16
CA GLU A 69 0.07 -15.29 9.37
C GLU A 69 1.19 -14.85 10.33
N PHE A 70 0.84 -14.03 11.32
CA PHE A 70 1.71 -13.64 12.42
C PHE A 70 1.08 -14.03 13.75
N SER A 71 1.92 -14.23 14.78
CA SER A 71 1.42 -14.44 16.13
C SER A 71 0.74 -13.18 16.67
N GLU A 72 -0.13 -13.35 17.65
CA GLU A 72 -0.81 -12.24 18.34
C GLU A 72 0.19 -11.25 18.94
N GLU A 73 1.29 -11.74 19.52
CA GLU A 73 2.38 -10.91 20.05
C GLU A 73 3.01 -10.02 18.98
N VAL A 74 3.29 -10.58 17.79
CA VAL A 74 3.85 -9.81 16.66
C VAL A 74 2.86 -8.77 16.17
N TRP A 75 1.56 -9.07 16.15
CA TRP A 75 0.52 -8.11 15.78
C TRP A 75 0.39 -6.97 16.79
N GLN A 76 0.49 -7.27 18.09
CA GLN A 76 0.42 -6.27 19.16
C GLN A 76 1.63 -5.33 19.13
N ASP A 77 2.84 -5.88 18.95
CA ASP A 77 4.06 -5.08 18.80
C ASP A 77 3.99 -4.18 17.57
N TRP A 78 3.56 -4.73 16.44
CA TRP A 78 3.36 -3.96 15.22
C TRP A 78 2.32 -2.85 15.41
N GLU A 79 1.18 -3.14 16.02
CA GLU A 79 0.14 -2.12 16.26
C GLU A 79 0.66 -1.02 17.19
N SER A 80 1.40 -1.37 18.25
CA SER A 80 2.01 -0.43 19.17
C SER A 80 2.97 0.54 18.45
N GLU A 81 3.85 -0.01 17.61
CA GLU A 81 4.77 0.78 16.77
C GLU A 81 4.01 1.72 15.83
N LYS A 82 2.94 1.25 15.18
CA LYS A 82 2.16 2.09 14.25
C LYS A 82 1.36 3.16 14.98
N ARG A 83 0.86 2.86 16.17
CA ARG A 83 0.19 3.85 17.01
C ARG A 83 1.14 4.97 17.43
N GLU A 84 2.41 4.67 17.69
CA GLU A 84 3.43 5.69 17.95
C GLU A 84 3.74 6.52 16.69
N GLN A 85 3.93 5.88 15.54
CA GLN A 85 4.28 6.59 14.28
C GLN A 85 3.18 7.52 13.76
N PHE A 86 1.91 7.16 13.96
CA PHE A 86 0.76 7.92 13.46
C PHE A 86 0.03 8.70 14.55
N GLU A 87 0.38 8.49 15.82
CA GLU A 87 -0.20 9.18 16.98
C GLU A 87 -1.74 9.20 16.91
N GLY A 88 -2.36 10.39 17.04
CA GLY A 88 -3.81 10.57 16.97
C GLY A 88 -4.45 10.23 15.62
N ARG A 89 -3.66 10.00 14.56
CA ARG A 89 -4.15 9.62 13.22
C ARG A 89 -4.26 8.11 13.03
N TRP A 90 -3.80 7.30 13.98
CA TRP A 90 -3.83 5.84 13.85
C TRP A 90 -5.22 5.28 13.48
N PRO A 91 -6.35 5.74 14.06
CA PRO A 91 -7.67 5.26 13.67
C PRO A 91 -8.02 5.51 12.19
N GLU A 92 -7.57 6.63 11.61
CA GLU A 92 -7.77 6.93 10.18
C GLU A 92 -6.94 5.99 9.30
N VAL A 93 -5.71 5.66 9.72
CA VAL A 93 -4.87 4.68 9.01
C VAL A 93 -5.50 3.30 9.07
N GLN A 94 -6.02 2.88 10.22
CA GLN A 94 -6.73 1.60 10.34
C GLN A 94 -7.93 1.51 9.39
N ALA A 95 -8.68 2.60 9.21
CA ALA A 95 -9.77 2.66 8.25
C ALA A 95 -9.28 2.51 6.80
N VAL A 96 -8.18 3.18 6.43
CA VAL A 96 -7.53 3.01 5.11
C VAL A 96 -7.09 1.56 4.88
N LEU A 97 -6.47 0.94 5.89
CA LEU A 97 -6.06 -0.46 5.82
C LEU A 97 -7.25 -1.42 5.72
N ALA A 98 -8.36 -1.13 6.42
CA ALA A 98 -9.58 -1.91 6.32
C ALA A 98 -10.19 -1.81 4.91
N GLU A 99 -10.20 -0.61 4.31
CA GLU A 99 -10.67 -0.40 2.94
C GLU A 99 -9.79 -1.13 1.92
N LEU A 100 -8.46 -1.07 2.06
CA LEU A 100 -7.55 -1.86 1.21
C LEU A 100 -7.84 -3.36 1.26
N ARG A 101 -8.21 -3.90 2.43
CA ARG A 101 -8.56 -5.32 2.58
C ARG A 101 -9.82 -5.71 1.81
N THR A 102 -10.76 -4.79 1.57
CA THR A 102 -11.95 -5.08 0.75
C THR A 102 -11.58 -5.35 -0.72
N HIS A 103 -10.42 -4.85 -1.16
CA HIS A 103 -9.82 -5.14 -2.46
C HIS A 103 -8.82 -6.31 -2.42
N GLY A 104 -8.75 -7.03 -1.30
CA GLY A 104 -7.80 -8.12 -1.07
C GLY A 104 -6.37 -7.65 -0.84
N VAL A 105 -6.13 -6.36 -0.57
CA VAL A 105 -4.78 -5.81 -0.37
C VAL A 105 -4.46 -5.72 1.11
N PHE A 106 -3.45 -6.48 1.55
CA PHE A 106 -2.96 -6.46 2.93
C PHE A 106 -1.61 -5.74 2.97
N MET A 107 -1.64 -4.44 3.26
CA MET A 107 -0.45 -3.59 3.33
C MET A 107 0.33 -3.83 4.63
N LEU A 108 1.61 -4.22 4.49
CA LEU A 108 2.50 -4.50 5.63
C LEU A 108 3.45 -3.34 5.93
N ASP A 109 3.88 -2.61 4.91
CA ASP A 109 4.81 -1.48 5.03
C ASP A 109 4.07 -0.17 5.37
N VAL A 110 3.41 -0.19 6.53
CA VAL A 110 2.60 0.91 7.03
C VAL A 110 3.49 1.93 7.74
N THR A 111 3.77 3.03 7.06
CA THR A 111 4.66 4.10 7.53
C THR A 111 4.16 5.48 7.07
N PRO A 112 4.56 6.59 7.73
CA PRO A 112 4.17 7.94 7.31
C PRO A 112 4.68 8.36 5.92
N THR A 113 5.64 7.61 5.34
CA THR A 113 6.11 7.83 3.97
C THR A 113 5.18 7.20 2.93
N ASN A 114 4.46 6.13 3.30
CA ASN A 114 3.59 5.38 2.40
C ASN A 114 2.12 5.72 2.59
N ILE A 115 1.71 6.10 3.81
CA ILE A 115 0.38 6.65 4.10
C ILE A 115 0.59 8.05 4.66
N ALA A 116 0.49 9.05 3.80
CA ALA A 116 0.80 10.43 4.18
C ALA A 116 -0.45 11.29 4.21
N PHE A 117 -0.58 12.10 5.25
CA PHE A 117 -1.65 13.09 5.42
C PHE A 117 -1.28 14.42 4.76
N ARG A 118 -2.28 15.31 4.57
CA ARG A 118 -2.03 16.70 4.19
C ARG A 118 -1.07 17.36 5.19
N LYS A 119 -0.17 18.20 4.68
CA LYS A 119 0.66 19.06 5.52
C LYS A 119 -0.18 20.15 6.16
#